data_AF-A0A930F7P1-F1
#
_entry.id   AF-A0A930F7P1-F1
#
_cell.length_a   1.000
_cell.length_b   1.000
_cell.length_c   1.000
_cell.angle_alpha   90.00
_cell.angle_beta   90.00
_cell.angle_gamma   90.00
#
_symmetry.space_group_name_H-M   'P 1'
#
loop_
_entity.id
_entity.type
_entity.pdbx_description
1 polymer ?
#
loop_
_entity_poly.entity_id
_entity_poly.type
_entity_poly.pdbx_seq_one_letter_code
_entity_poly.pdbx_strand_id
1 'polypeptide(L)'
;FKGVDGRIDFINQTGDMKLDLNAEYRTHLFWKLDAAAFIDAGNIWTLRDYADQPGGQFSFKSFYNQIAVAYGLGLRLNFDYFILRFDGGMKAINPAYTSTEEHYALWHPNLKRDFTFHFAVGLPF
;
A
#
# COMPACT_ATOMS: atom_id res chain seq x y z
N PHE A 1 11.15 -4.80 -9.84
CA PHE A 1 12.60 -5.12 -9.85
C PHE A 1 13.21 -4.66 -8.54
N LYS A 2 14.00 -5.50 -7.87
CA LYS A 2 14.75 -5.09 -6.67
C LYS A 2 16.20 -4.82 -7.09
N GLY A 3 16.63 -3.56 -7.01
CA GLY A 3 18.00 -3.17 -7.34
C GLY A 3 18.99 -3.75 -6.33
N VAL A 4 20.17 -4.14 -6.79
CA VAL A 4 21.26 -4.68 -5.95
C VAL A 4 21.91 -3.58 -5.10
N ASP A 5 21.62 -2.31 -5.40
CA ASP A 5 22.21 -1.16 -4.73
C ASP A 5 21.11 -0.14 -4.38
N GLY A 6 20.99 0.21 -3.09
CA GLY A 6 19.87 1.02 -2.55
C GLY A 6 19.78 2.45 -3.10
N ARG A 7 20.78 2.91 -3.86
CA ARG A 7 20.74 4.17 -4.62
C ARG A 7 20.00 4.04 -5.97
N ILE A 8 19.97 2.85 -6.56
CA ILE A 8 19.30 2.57 -7.84
C ILE A 8 17.78 2.36 -7.62
N ASP A 9 17.37 1.93 -6.43
CA ASP A 9 15.95 1.72 -6.10
C ASP A 9 15.11 3.02 -6.16
N PHE A 10 15.68 4.19 -5.83
CA PHE A 10 14.98 5.49 -5.95
C PHE A 10 14.79 5.95 -7.40
N ILE A 11 15.81 5.75 -8.25
CA ILE A 11 15.74 6.08 -9.68
C ILE A 11 14.78 5.11 -10.38
N ASN A 12 14.76 3.84 -9.98
CA ASN A 12 13.81 2.84 -10.46
C ASN A 12 12.36 3.03 -9.98
N GLN A 13 12.15 3.86 -8.96
CA GLN A 13 10.81 4.31 -8.54
C GLN A 13 10.35 5.58 -9.27
N THR A 14 11.20 6.16 -10.13
CA THR A 14 10.84 7.30 -10.98
C THR A 14 10.33 6.78 -12.31
N GLY A 15 9.03 6.47 -12.36
CA GLY A 15 8.33 6.21 -13.61
C GLY A 15 7.59 7.45 -14.10
N ASP A 16 7.50 7.61 -15.42
CA ASP A 16 6.76 8.71 -16.03
C ASP A 16 5.23 8.62 -15.79
N MET A 17 4.74 7.44 -15.40
CA MET A 17 3.32 7.16 -15.20
C MET A 17 3.09 6.49 -13.85
N LYS A 18 2.28 7.13 -13.01
CA LYS A 18 1.83 6.60 -11.71
C LYS A 18 0.33 6.38 -11.72
N LEU A 19 -0.11 5.20 -11.29
CA LEU A 19 -1.51 4.92 -10.96
C LEU A 19 -1.62 4.77 -9.45
N ASP A 20 -2.58 5.49 -8.88
CA ASP A 20 -2.86 5.51 -7.46
C ASP A 20 -4.38 5.54 -7.29
N LEU A 21 -4.92 4.52 -6.65
CA LEU A 21 -6.33 4.34 -6.38
C LEU A 21 -6.48 4.12 -4.88
N ASN A 22 -7.25 4.98 -4.23
CA ASN A 22 -7.61 4.85 -2.83
C ASN A 22 -9.14 4.80 -2.73
N ALA A 23 -9.64 3.80 -2.02
CA ALA A 23 -11.04 3.68 -1.66
C ALA A 23 -11.12 3.57 -0.14
N GLU A 24 -11.86 4.49 0.47
CA GLU A 24 -12.00 4.54 1.93
C GLU A 24 -13.49 4.57 2.30
N TYR A 25 -13.87 3.67 3.19
CA TYR A 25 -15.19 3.59 3.77
C TYR A 25 -15.12 3.94 5.25
N ARG A 26 -15.76 5.05 5.64
CA ARG A 26 -15.80 5.51 7.04
C ARG A 26 -17.19 5.29 7.61
N THR A 27 -17.25 4.74 8.82
CA THR A 27 -18.51 4.54 9.54
C THR A 27 -18.35 4.92 11.00
N HIS A 28 -19.39 5.52 11.56
CA HIS A 28 -19.53 5.62 13.00
C HIS A 28 -19.96 4.25 13.54
N LEU A 29 -19.25 3.70 14.52
CA LEU A 29 -19.58 2.39 15.09
C LEU A 29 -20.56 2.57 16.26
N PHE A 30 -20.06 3.14 17.36
CA PHE A 30 -20.83 3.44 18.57
C PHE A 30 -20.02 4.38 19.46
N TRP A 31 -20.70 5.13 20.33
CA TRP A 31 -20.04 6.02 21.29
C TRP A 31 -19.12 7.04 20.59
N LYS A 32 -17.89 7.19 21.03
CA LYS A 32 -16.83 8.04 20.51
C LYS A 32 -15.94 7.29 19.49
N LEU A 33 -16.34 6.09 19.06
CA LEU A 33 -15.57 5.22 18.18
C LEU A 33 -16.06 5.34 16.72
N ASP A 34 -15.15 5.77 15.85
CA ASP A 34 -15.29 5.70 14.39
C ASP A 34 -14.41 4.57 13.86
N ALA A 35 -14.86 3.91 12.80
CA ALA A 35 -14.05 3.00 12.00
C ALA A 35 -13.86 3.53 10.59
N ALA A 36 -12.73 3.19 10.00
CA ALA A 36 -12.42 3.36 8.60
C ALA A 36 -11.94 2.02 8.05
N ALA A 37 -12.40 1.64 6.87
CA ALA A 37 -11.80 0.59 6.06
C ALA A 37 -11.24 1.24 4.81
N PHE A 38 -9.99 0.95 4.48
CA PHE A 38 -9.33 1.53 3.32
C PHE A 38 -8.75 0.43 2.44
N ILE A 39 -8.74 0.68 1.15
CA ILE A 39 -8.14 -0.15 0.12
C ILE A 39 -7.33 0.77 -0.77
N ASP A 40 -6.05 0.47 -0.89
CA ASP A 40 -5.10 1.20 -1.73
C ASP A 40 -4.63 0.28 -2.84
N ALA A 41 -4.60 0.78 -4.06
CA ALA A 41 -4.07 0.07 -5.20
C ALA A 41 -3.23 1.03 -6.04
N GLY A 42 -1.97 0.68 -6.28
CA GLY A 42 -1.09 1.56 -7.02
C GLY A 42 0.12 0.84 -7.60
N ASN A 43 0.67 1.43 -8.65
CA ASN A 43 1.96 1.06 -9.19
C ASN A 43 2.53 2.20 -10.03
N ILE A 44 3.84 2.14 -10.30
CA ILE A 44 4.57 3.10 -11.10
C ILE A 44 5.17 2.35 -12.30
N TRP A 45 5.07 2.94 -13.48
CA TRP A 45 5.62 2.43 -14.73
C TRP A 45 6.41 3.49 -15.47
N THR A 46 7.33 3.05 -16.31
CA THR A 46 8.04 3.91 -17.26
C THR A 46 7.31 3.95 -18.61
N LEU A 47 7.33 5.09 -19.30
CA LEU A 47 6.78 5.16 -20.68
C LEU A 47 7.76 4.56 -21.70
N ARG A 48 9.06 4.72 -21.42
CA ARG A 48 10.15 4.19 -22.24
C ARG A 48 10.73 2.90 -21.65
N ASP A 49 11.23 2.06 -22.54
CA ASP A 49 12.01 0.89 -22.16
C ASP A 49 13.44 1.35 -21.81
N TYR A 50 13.81 1.18 -20.55
CA TYR A 50 15.14 1.48 -20.04
C TYR A 50 15.87 0.16 -19.83
N ALA A 51 17.09 0.04 -20.37
CA ALA A 51 17.92 -1.17 -20.23
C ALA A 51 18.19 -1.53 -18.76
N ASP A 52 18.15 -0.53 -17.86
CA ASP A 52 18.36 -0.67 -16.42
C ASP A 52 17.10 -1.12 -15.66
N GLN A 53 15.92 -1.12 -16.33
CA GLN A 53 14.61 -1.52 -15.79
C GLN A 53 13.82 -2.41 -16.76
N PRO A 54 14.37 -3.59 -17.14
CA PRO A 54 13.70 -4.47 -18.10
C PRO A 54 12.32 -4.91 -17.56
N GLY A 55 11.25 -4.61 -18.30
CA GLY A 55 9.86 -4.93 -17.91
C GLY A 55 9.18 -3.90 -16.99
N GLY A 56 9.80 -2.74 -16.74
CA GLY A 56 9.17 -1.59 -16.07
C GLY A 56 8.23 -0.76 -16.97
N GLN A 57 8.26 -1.03 -18.29
CA GLN A 57 7.43 -0.32 -19.27
C GLN A 57 5.94 -0.64 -19.08
N PHE A 58 5.10 0.40 -19.16
CA PHE A 58 3.65 0.22 -19.16
C PHE A 58 3.19 -0.62 -20.37
N SER A 59 2.47 -1.71 -20.09
CA SER A 59 1.87 -2.56 -21.11
C SER A 59 0.44 -2.93 -20.72
N PHE A 60 -0.51 -2.64 -21.61
CA PHE A 60 -1.93 -2.96 -21.41
C PHE A 60 -2.22 -4.45 -21.15
N LYS A 61 -1.30 -5.35 -21.49
CA LYS A 61 -1.45 -6.80 -21.25
C LYS A 61 -0.91 -7.28 -19.90
N SER A 62 -0.05 -6.50 -19.23
CA SER A 62 0.61 -6.93 -17.98
C SER A 62 0.39 -5.96 -16.81
N PHE A 63 -0.08 -4.75 -17.06
CA PHE A 63 -0.23 -3.73 -16.01
C PHE A 63 -1.13 -4.19 -14.87
N TYR A 64 -2.20 -4.94 -15.15
CA TYR A 64 -3.15 -5.40 -14.12
C TYR A 64 -2.52 -6.36 -13.10
N ASN A 65 -1.56 -7.19 -13.52
CA ASN A 65 -0.80 -8.08 -12.63
C ASN A 65 0.32 -7.37 -11.87
N GLN A 66 0.62 -6.13 -12.24
CA GLN A 66 1.68 -5.31 -11.64
C GLN A 66 1.11 -4.30 -10.64
N ILE A 67 -0.20 -4.27 -10.41
CA ILE A 67 -0.82 -3.38 -9.43
C ILE A 67 -0.57 -3.94 -8.03
N ALA A 68 0.10 -3.16 -7.18
CA ALA A 68 0.20 -3.47 -5.76
C ALA A 68 -1.12 -3.08 -5.09
N VAL A 69 -1.70 -3.99 -4.32
CA VAL A 69 -2.95 -3.75 -3.59
C VAL A 69 -2.69 -3.95 -2.10
N ALA A 70 -3.13 -3.01 -1.29
CA ALA A 70 -3.15 -3.07 0.16
C ALA A 70 -4.56 -2.77 0.65
N TYR A 71 -4.88 -3.29 1.82
CA TYR A 71 -6.12 -2.98 2.52
C TYR A 71 -5.82 -2.79 3.99
N GLY A 72 -6.66 -2.04 4.67
CA GLY A 72 -6.49 -1.81 6.08
C GLY A 72 -7.76 -1.37 6.77
N LEU A 73 -7.68 -1.38 8.09
CA LEU A 73 -8.73 -0.97 8.98
C LEU A 73 -8.14 0.04 9.95
N GLY A 74 -8.80 1.19 10.04
CA GLY A 74 -8.54 2.25 10.99
C GLY A 74 -9.64 2.29 12.05
N LEU A 75 -9.25 2.53 13.30
CA LEU A 75 -10.15 2.85 14.40
C LEU A 75 -9.75 4.20 14.98
N ARG A 76 -10.73 5.05 15.20
CA ARG A 76 -10.54 6.40 15.74
C ARG A 76 -11.43 6.60 16.95
N LEU A 77 -10.81 6.88 18.09
CA LEU A 77 -11.51 7.23 19.33
C LEU A 77 -11.42 8.74 19.55
N ASN A 78 -12.57 9.40 19.58
CA ASN A 78 -12.69 10.84 19.77
C ASN A 78 -12.99 11.18 21.22
N PHE A 79 -11.98 11.25 22.09
CA PHE A 79 -12.17 11.77 23.44
C PHE A 79 -12.20 13.30 23.45
N ASP A 80 -12.72 13.90 24.52
CA ASP A 80 -12.91 15.35 24.60
C ASP A 80 -11.58 16.11 24.63
N TYR A 81 -10.53 15.47 25.15
CA TYR A 81 -9.20 16.05 25.33
C TYR A 81 -8.12 15.46 24.43
N PHE A 82 -8.37 14.38 23.69
CA PHE A 82 -7.42 13.80 22.74
C PHE A 82 -8.11 12.80 21.81
N ILE A 83 -7.54 12.61 20.63
CA ILE A 83 -8.00 11.63 19.65
C ILE A 83 -6.96 10.51 19.62
N LEU A 84 -7.40 9.26 19.72
CA LEU A 84 -6.55 8.09 19.47
C LEU A 84 -6.88 7.53 18.09
N ARG A 85 -5.84 7.16 17.34
CA ARG A 85 -5.96 6.48 16.06
C ARG A 85 -5.15 5.20 16.06
N PHE A 86 -5.77 4.13 15.60
CA PHE A 86 -5.18 2.82 15.42
C PHE A 86 -5.41 2.40 13.98
N ASP A 87 -4.36 2.34 13.19
CA ASP A 87 -4.46 2.03 11.77
C ASP A 87 -3.64 0.76 11.49
N GLY A 88 -4.33 -0.31 11.14
CA GLY A 88 -3.71 -1.57 10.72
C GLY A 88 -3.83 -1.73 9.21
N GLY A 89 -2.71 -1.80 8.51
CA GLY A 89 -2.65 -2.05 7.08
C GLY A 89 -2.04 -3.42 6.78
N MET A 90 -2.55 -4.10 5.76
CA MET A 90 -2.01 -5.35 5.23
C MET A 90 -1.89 -5.30 3.71
N LYS A 91 -0.77 -5.79 3.17
CA LYS A 91 -0.60 -5.96 1.73
C LYS A 91 -1.43 -7.15 1.25
N ALA A 92 -2.25 -6.94 0.22
CA ALA A 92 -3.02 -7.99 -0.45
C ALA A 92 -2.25 -8.59 -1.64
N ILE A 93 -1.68 -7.73 -2.48
CA ILE A 93 -0.94 -8.11 -3.69
C ILE A 93 0.37 -7.35 -3.70
N ASN A 94 1.48 -8.09 -3.84
CA ASN A 94 2.81 -7.53 -3.88
C ASN A 94 3.55 -7.94 -5.18
N PRO A 95 3.47 -7.11 -6.24
CA PRO A 95 4.04 -7.42 -7.55
C PRO A 95 5.58 -7.36 -7.59
N ALA A 96 6.22 -6.94 -6.48
CA ALA A 96 7.68 -6.93 -6.39
C ALA A 96 8.29 -8.33 -6.28
N TYR A 97 7.50 -9.34 -5.88
CA TYR A 97 7.94 -10.73 -5.73
C TYR A 97 7.39 -11.61 -6.86
N THR A 98 8.26 -12.43 -7.46
CA THR A 98 7.93 -13.36 -8.55
C THR A 98 7.37 -14.69 -8.04
N SER A 99 7.53 -14.99 -6.74
CA SER A 99 6.98 -16.20 -6.12
C SER A 99 5.48 -16.04 -5.89
N THR A 100 4.68 -17.00 -6.37
CA THR A 100 3.21 -17.00 -6.25
C THR A 100 2.73 -16.82 -4.80
N GLU A 101 3.47 -17.37 -3.84
CA GLU A 101 3.15 -17.29 -2.40
C GLU A 101 3.35 -15.88 -1.84
N GLU A 102 4.38 -15.16 -2.31
CA GLU A 102 4.70 -13.81 -1.84
C GLU A 102 3.99 -12.71 -2.64
N HIS A 103 3.60 -13.03 -3.88
CA HIS A 103 2.83 -12.16 -4.75
C HIS A 103 1.40 -11.99 -4.26
N TYR A 104 0.79 -13.07 -3.74
CA TYR A 104 -0.56 -13.05 -3.17
C TYR A 104 -0.52 -13.23 -1.65
N ALA A 105 -0.09 -12.18 -0.95
CA ALA A 105 -0.12 -12.10 0.51
C ALA A 105 -1.55 -12.27 1.10
N LEU A 106 -2.59 -12.17 0.26
CA LEU A 106 -3.97 -12.52 0.58
C LEU A 106 -4.16 -14.00 0.96
N TRP A 107 -3.44 -14.92 0.31
CA TRP A 107 -3.56 -16.37 0.53
C TRP A 107 -2.47 -16.93 1.46
N HIS A 108 -1.30 -16.29 1.50
CA HIS A 108 -0.19 -16.66 2.38
C HIS A 108 0.27 -15.43 3.20
N PRO A 109 -0.52 -15.00 4.19
CA PRO A 109 -0.23 -13.76 4.91
C PRO A 109 1.01 -13.90 5.78
N ASN A 110 2.04 -13.09 5.51
CA ASN A 110 3.21 -12.97 6.39
C ASN A 110 3.11 -11.69 7.24
N LEU A 111 2.59 -11.84 8.46
CA LEU A 111 2.37 -10.73 9.39
C LEU A 111 3.64 -9.95 9.78
N LYS A 112 4.85 -10.50 9.58
CA LYS A 112 6.09 -9.76 9.86
C LYS A 112 6.52 -8.81 8.73
N ARG A 113 6.05 -9.05 7.50
CA ARG A 113 6.46 -8.29 6.30
C ARG A 113 5.32 -7.48 5.70
N ASP A 114 4.12 -8.04 5.75
CA ASP A 114 2.97 -7.56 4.97
C ASP A 114 1.98 -6.78 5.83
N PHE A 115 2.05 -6.90 7.17
CA PHE A 115 1.27 -6.12 8.12
C PHE A 115 2.06 -4.91 8.62
N THR A 116 1.40 -3.77 8.74
CA THR A 116 1.94 -2.55 9.33
C THR A 116 0.90 -1.97 10.27
N PHE A 117 1.35 -1.59 11.46
CA PHE A 117 0.50 -0.98 12.46
C PHE A 117 1.00 0.41 12.79
N HIS A 118 0.09 1.37 12.72
CA HIS A 118 0.31 2.75 13.09
C HIS A 118 -0.58 3.12 14.27
N PHE A 119 0.00 3.88 15.18
CA PHE A 119 -0.67 4.43 16.34
C PHE A 119 -0.39 5.92 16.40
N ALA A 120 -1.42 6.73 16.56
CA ALA A 120 -1.28 8.18 16.69
C ALA A 120 -2.16 8.73 17.82
N VAL A 121 -1.62 9.72 18.52
CA VAL A 121 -2.31 10.50 19.55
C VAL A 121 -2.37 11.94 19.09
N GLY A 122 -3.57 12.48 18.92
CA GLY A 122 -3.80 13.89 18.61
C GLY A 122 -4.27 14.64 19.84
N LEU A 123 -3.58 15.71 20.22
CA LEU A 123 -4.07 16.66 21.23
C LEU A 123 -4.89 17.77 20.53
N PRO A 124 -6.02 18.20 21.09
CA PRO A 124 -6.64 19.46 20.73
C PRO A 124 -5.70 20.60 21.16
N PHE A 125 -5.62 21.62 20.31
CA PHE A 125 -4.82 22.83 20.54
C PHE A 125 -5.27 23.59 21.79
#